data_AF-A0A959TKD9-F1
#
_entry.id   AF-A0A959TKD9-F1
#
_cell.length_a   1.000
_cell.length_b   1.000
_cell.length_c   1.000
_cell.angle_alpha   90.00
_cell.angle_beta   90.00
_cell.angle_gamma   90.00
#
_symmetry.space_group_name_H-M   'P 1'
#
loop_
_entity.id
_entity.type
_entity.pdbx_description
1 polymer ?
#
loop_
_entity_poly.entity_id
_entity_poly.type
_entity_poly.pdbx_seq_one_letter_code
_entity_poly.pdbx_strand_id
1 'polypeptide(L)'
;MKKVFGDKAQRDLKEVAPLVERVNAEFAKLNGLSNDELRARTAAFKERIREQVKDEEDRIAVLRQEIEDDPRMDIHEREQRYEEIDKLESRAVKEIEEVLADILPEAFAVVKETARRFKENKEVRVTATELDREIAAQRQHVRIEGDQAIWNNSWDAAGAEIVWDMVHYDVQLIGGVALHKGKIAEMSTGEGKTLVSTLPVYLNALAGRGVHVVTVNDYLAKRDAEWMGPIHEFHGLRVDCIDRHQPNSPERRKAYLADITYGTNNEFGFDYLRDNMAHAPTALVQRKHHYAIVDEVDSVLIDDARTPLIISGPTPKGEVHQFDEYKPRVERLYTAQRKLVTQLLTEAKNKLKGLEDGSASKEDIEQGGMAVLRCHRGLPKNSALIKYLSEPGVKALLQKTEAHVLQYEG
;
A
#
# COMPACT_ATOMS: atom_id res chain seq x y z
N MET A 1 -14.59 35.62 13.81
CA MET A 1 -13.99 34.33 14.24
C MET A 1 -12.50 34.18 13.88
N LYS A 2 -12.01 34.53 12.67
CA LYS A 2 -10.55 34.50 12.34
C LYS A 2 -9.67 35.39 13.23
N LYS A 3 -10.12 36.60 13.60
CA LYS A 3 -9.36 37.55 14.46
C LYS A 3 -9.24 37.14 15.94
N VAL A 4 -10.04 36.19 16.42
CA VAL A 4 -10.09 35.81 17.85
C VAL A 4 -9.48 34.43 18.10
N PHE A 5 -9.56 33.50 17.12
CA PHE A 5 -9.06 32.13 17.27
C PHE A 5 -7.82 31.80 16.42
N GLY A 6 -7.32 32.75 15.61
CA GLY A 6 -6.30 32.49 14.61
C GLY A 6 -6.79 31.57 13.47
N ASP A 7 -6.09 31.58 12.34
CA ASP A 7 -6.31 30.54 11.34
C ASP A 7 -5.76 29.18 11.82
N LYS A 8 -6.09 28.11 11.08
CA LYS A 8 -5.68 26.75 11.44
C LYS A 8 -4.15 26.63 11.51
N ALA A 9 -3.42 27.26 10.59
CA ALA A 9 -1.97 27.24 10.55
C ALA A 9 -1.34 27.87 11.80
N GLN A 10 -1.86 29.02 12.27
CA GLN A 10 -1.39 29.63 13.52
C GLN A 10 -1.63 28.75 14.75
N ARG A 11 -2.72 27.98 14.77
CA ARG A 11 -3.00 27.02 15.84
C ARG A 11 -2.06 25.82 15.79
N ASP A 12 -1.87 25.24 14.61
CA ASP A 12 -0.94 24.13 14.38
C ASP A 12 0.50 24.54 14.77
N LEU A 13 0.94 25.76 14.41
CA LEU A 13 2.26 26.29 14.80
C LEU A 13 2.40 26.45 16.32
N LYS A 14 1.35 26.95 17.00
CA LYS A 14 1.35 27.05 18.47
C LYS A 14 1.43 25.69 19.16
N GLU A 15 0.88 24.65 18.55
CA GLU A 15 0.94 23.28 19.07
C GLU A 15 2.36 22.68 18.90
N VAL A 16 3.06 23.04 17.83
CA VAL A 16 4.40 22.52 17.50
C VAL A 16 5.52 23.31 18.17
N ALA A 17 5.36 24.60 18.43
CA ALA A 17 6.41 25.45 19.00
C ALA A 17 7.02 24.92 20.31
N PRO A 18 6.25 24.41 21.30
CA PRO A 18 6.82 23.81 22.50
C PRO A 18 7.68 22.57 22.23
N LEU A 19 7.38 21.80 21.17
CA LEU A 19 8.21 20.66 20.78
C LEU A 19 9.54 21.12 20.21
N VAL A 20 9.56 22.19 19.41
CA VAL A 20 10.80 22.77 18.86
C VAL A 20 11.70 23.30 19.98
N GLU A 21 11.11 23.99 20.97
CA GLU A 21 11.85 24.43 22.17
C GLU A 21 12.46 23.24 22.93
N ARG A 22 11.69 22.15 23.11
CA ARG A 22 12.20 20.91 23.71
C ARG A 22 13.32 20.29 22.88
N VAL A 23 13.20 20.22 21.55
CA VAL A 23 14.27 19.72 20.66
C VAL A 23 15.54 20.54 20.87
N ASN A 24 15.45 21.86 20.88
CA ASN A 24 16.61 22.74 21.07
C ASN A 24 17.21 22.60 22.48
N ALA A 25 16.39 22.37 23.50
CA ALA A 25 16.85 22.07 24.85
C ALA A 25 17.58 20.72 24.92
N GLU A 26 17.07 19.66 24.29
CA GLU A 26 17.75 18.36 24.20
C GLU A 26 19.05 18.47 23.39
N PHE A 27 19.03 19.21 22.27
CA PHE A 27 20.21 19.46 21.44
C PHE A 27 21.34 20.11 22.24
N ALA A 28 21.04 21.09 23.10
CA ALA A 28 22.04 21.71 23.97
C ALA A 28 22.69 20.71 24.95
N LYS A 29 21.97 19.67 25.39
CA LYS A 29 22.50 18.63 26.29
C LYS A 29 23.45 17.64 25.59
N LEU A 30 23.38 17.55 24.25
CA LEU A 30 24.26 16.68 23.47
C LEU A 30 25.67 17.27 23.31
N ASN A 31 25.86 18.54 23.69
CA ASN A 31 27.17 19.16 23.67
C ASN A 31 28.14 18.42 24.60
N GLY A 32 29.31 18.08 24.09
CA GLY A 32 30.35 17.36 24.82
C GLY A 32 30.24 15.83 24.78
N LEU A 33 29.15 15.26 24.25
CA LEU A 33 29.10 13.82 24.00
C LEU A 33 30.11 13.42 22.91
N SER A 34 30.78 12.29 23.10
CA SER A 34 31.56 11.64 22.04
C SER A 34 30.66 11.17 20.90
N ASN A 35 31.25 10.78 19.77
CA ASN A 35 30.50 10.26 18.63
C ASN A 35 29.86 8.90 18.96
N ASP A 36 30.52 8.07 19.76
CA ASP A 36 29.99 6.78 20.21
C ASP A 36 28.81 6.97 21.17
N GLU A 37 28.88 7.92 22.11
CA GLU A 37 27.76 8.24 22.99
C GLU A 37 26.56 8.79 22.22
N LEU A 38 26.80 9.57 21.16
CA LEU A 38 25.74 10.04 20.28
C LEU A 38 25.04 8.87 19.56
N ARG A 39 25.81 7.91 19.00
CA ARG A 39 25.26 6.70 18.39
C ARG A 39 24.51 5.82 19.39
N ALA A 40 25.00 5.73 20.63
CA ALA A 40 24.38 4.94 21.69
C ALA A 40 22.97 5.43 22.04
N ARG A 41 22.63 6.70 21.78
CA ARG A 41 21.25 7.21 21.94
C ARG A 41 20.27 6.45 21.05
N THR A 42 20.65 6.11 19.83
CA THR A 42 19.82 5.32 18.90
C THR A 42 19.50 3.95 19.49
N ALA A 43 20.49 3.27 20.06
CA ALA A 43 20.27 1.97 20.71
C ALA A 43 19.32 2.08 21.90
N ALA A 44 19.49 3.12 22.75
CA ALA A 44 18.61 3.38 23.87
C ALA A 44 17.16 3.67 23.43
N PHE A 45 16.96 4.40 22.33
CA PHE A 45 15.62 4.64 21.78
C PHE A 45 14.98 3.35 21.27
N LYS A 46 15.72 2.53 20.51
CA LYS A 46 15.23 1.23 20.02
C LYS A 46 14.85 0.29 21.18
N GLU A 47 15.58 0.34 22.30
CA GLU A 47 15.26 -0.45 23.48
C GLU A 47 13.98 0.03 24.17
N ARG A 48 13.83 1.35 24.38
CA ARG A 48 12.59 1.94 24.93
C ARG A 48 11.35 1.55 24.12
N ILE A 49 11.46 1.57 22.79
CA ILE A 49 10.36 1.16 21.91
C ILE A 49 10.06 -0.34 22.09
N ARG A 50 11.10 -1.19 22.10
CA ARG A 50 10.95 -2.63 22.29
C ARG A 50 10.32 -2.98 23.64
N GLU A 51 10.76 -2.34 24.72
CA GLU A 51 10.17 -2.53 26.05
C GLU A 51 8.69 -2.15 26.07
N GLN A 52 8.31 -1.09 25.38
CA GLN A 52 6.93 -0.60 25.34
C GLN A 52 5.96 -1.58 24.66
N VAL A 53 6.37 -2.29 23.61
CA VAL A 53 5.50 -3.23 22.86
C VAL A 53 5.77 -4.70 23.16
N LYS A 54 6.58 -4.99 24.17
CA LYS A 54 7.08 -6.34 24.43
C LYS A 54 5.95 -7.33 24.69
N ASP A 55 4.98 -6.95 25.53
CA ASP A 55 3.89 -7.83 25.93
C ASP A 55 3.03 -8.23 24.72
N GLU A 56 2.71 -7.26 23.86
CA GLU A 56 2.00 -7.45 22.61
C GLU A 56 2.78 -8.36 21.64
N GLU A 57 4.07 -8.07 21.41
CA GLU A 57 4.91 -8.82 20.47
C GLU A 57 5.17 -10.27 20.93
N ASP A 58 5.43 -10.48 22.23
CA ASP A 58 5.60 -11.80 22.82
C ASP A 58 4.30 -12.62 22.67
N ARG A 59 3.13 -12.00 22.91
CA ARG A 59 1.84 -12.69 22.73
C ARG A 59 1.55 -13.02 21.26
N ILE A 60 1.86 -12.12 20.34
CA ILE A 60 1.74 -12.37 18.89
C ILE A 60 2.63 -13.55 18.48
N ALA A 61 3.87 -13.58 18.95
CA ALA A 61 4.81 -14.66 18.65
C ALA A 61 4.29 -16.02 19.13
N VAL A 62 3.75 -16.08 20.36
CA VAL A 62 3.11 -17.28 20.89
C VAL A 62 1.94 -17.72 20.02
N LEU A 63 0.99 -16.83 19.71
CA LEU A 63 -0.18 -17.19 18.89
C LEU A 63 0.21 -17.70 17.50
N ARG A 64 1.21 -17.09 16.86
CA ARG A 64 1.72 -17.54 15.56
C ARG A 64 2.36 -18.92 15.67
N GLN A 65 3.17 -19.16 16.70
CA GLN A 65 3.78 -20.47 16.94
C GLN A 65 2.72 -21.55 17.17
N GLU A 66 1.69 -21.26 17.96
CA GLU A 66 0.61 -22.22 18.20
C GLU A 66 -0.19 -22.55 16.92
N ILE A 67 -0.30 -21.61 15.96
CA ILE A 67 -0.90 -21.85 14.63
C ILE A 67 0.01 -22.73 13.76
N GLU A 68 1.32 -22.50 13.79
CA GLU A 68 2.29 -23.27 13.02
C GLU A 68 2.43 -24.71 13.53
N ASP A 69 2.42 -24.88 14.86
CA ASP A 69 2.57 -26.17 15.54
C ASP A 69 1.35 -27.10 15.37
N ASP A 70 0.18 -26.56 15.04
CA ASP A 70 -1.02 -27.35 14.74
C ASP A 70 -1.57 -27.11 13.32
N PRO A 71 -1.02 -27.80 12.30
CA PRO A 71 -1.53 -27.73 10.94
C PRO A 71 -2.96 -28.25 10.76
N ARG A 72 -3.53 -28.94 11.75
CA ARG A 72 -4.89 -29.52 11.72
C ARG A 72 -5.89 -28.73 12.57
N MET A 73 -5.47 -27.59 13.11
CA MET A 73 -6.31 -26.70 13.89
C MET A 73 -7.63 -26.41 13.17
N ASP A 74 -8.71 -26.41 13.94
CA ASP A 74 -10.03 -26.07 13.43
C ASP A 74 -10.02 -24.66 12.80
N ILE A 75 -10.75 -24.51 11.70
CA ILE A 75 -10.75 -23.26 10.93
C ILE A 75 -11.23 -22.09 11.81
N HIS A 76 -12.24 -22.31 12.66
CA HIS A 76 -12.78 -21.27 13.52
C HIS A 76 -11.82 -20.89 14.63
N GLU A 77 -11.13 -21.86 15.23
CA GLU A 77 -10.08 -21.58 16.23
C GLU A 77 -8.92 -20.80 15.62
N ARG A 78 -8.48 -21.19 14.41
CA ARG A 78 -7.43 -20.48 13.68
C ARG A 78 -7.84 -19.04 13.36
N GLU A 79 -9.08 -18.83 12.94
CA GLU A 79 -9.64 -17.50 12.69
C GLU A 79 -9.63 -16.63 13.95
N GLN A 80 -10.08 -17.15 15.09
CA GLN A 80 -10.06 -16.43 16.37
C GLN A 80 -8.65 -15.99 16.78
N ARG A 81 -7.64 -16.85 16.58
CA ARG A 81 -6.25 -16.51 16.90
C ARG A 81 -5.69 -15.43 15.97
N TYR A 82 -6.01 -15.48 14.67
CA TYR A 82 -5.64 -14.39 13.76
C TYR A 82 -6.33 -13.07 14.13
N GLU A 83 -7.60 -13.09 14.55
CA GLU A 83 -8.27 -11.89 15.06
C GLU A 83 -7.61 -11.34 16.34
N GLU A 84 -7.12 -12.20 17.23
CA GLU A 84 -6.36 -11.78 18.42
C GLU A 84 -5.03 -11.14 18.02
N ILE A 85 -4.30 -11.75 17.08
CA ILE A 85 -3.07 -11.20 16.50
C ILE A 85 -3.33 -9.81 15.91
N ASP A 86 -4.38 -9.62 15.10
CA ASP A 86 -4.69 -8.33 14.49
C ASP A 86 -4.99 -7.24 15.54
N LYS A 87 -5.69 -7.61 16.62
CA LYS A 87 -5.96 -6.70 17.76
C LYS A 87 -4.69 -6.34 18.52
N LEU A 88 -3.79 -7.30 18.75
CA LEU A 88 -2.49 -7.07 19.39
C LEU A 88 -1.60 -6.18 18.51
N GLU A 89 -1.52 -6.47 17.21
CA GLU A 89 -0.73 -5.67 16.27
C GLU A 89 -1.23 -4.22 16.23
N SER A 90 -2.55 -4.01 16.27
CA SER A 90 -3.15 -2.68 16.32
C SER A 90 -2.87 -1.94 17.63
N ARG A 91 -2.72 -2.64 18.75
CA ARG A 91 -2.31 -2.05 20.03
C ARG A 91 -0.84 -1.66 20.02
N ALA A 92 0.04 -2.57 19.60
CA ALA A 92 1.47 -2.31 19.48
C ALA A 92 1.76 -1.09 18.59
N VAL A 93 1.01 -0.89 17.49
CA VAL A 93 1.16 0.30 16.65
C VAL A 93 0.85 1.59 17.41
N LYS A 94 -0.20 1.62 18.23
CA LYS A 94 -0.56 2.80 19.03
C LYS A 94 0.48 3.08 20.11
N GLU A 95 0.96 2.03 20.78
CA GLU A 95 2.02 2.14 21.77
C GLU A 95 3.33 2.65 21.15
N ILE A 96 3.66 2.20 19.93
CA ILE A 96 4.77 2.75 19.14
C ILE A 96 4.56 4.24 18.88
N GLU A 97 3.38 4.66 18.42
CA GLU A 97 3.09 6.08 18.18
C GLU A 97 3.27 6.92 19.46
N GLU A 98 2.83 6.42 20.61
CA GLU A 98 2.97 7.10 21.90
C GLU A 98 4.44 7.26 22.31
N VAL A 99 5.25 6.19 22.26
CA VAL A 99 6.67 6.27 22.60
C VAL A 99 7.45 7.10 21.59
N LEU A 100 7.14 7.02 20.29
CA LEU A 100 7.76 7.86 19.26
C LEU A 100 7.48 9.35 19.51
N ALA A 101 6.26 9.70 19.92
CA ALA A 101 5.92 11.07 20.28
C ALA A 101 6.67 11.56 21.52
N ASP A 102 6.91 10.69 22.50
CA ASP A 102 7.68 11.03 23.70
C ASP A 102 9.17 11.25 23.39
N ILE A 103 9.80 10.35 22.64
CA ILE A 103 11.23 10.44 22.30
C ILE A 103 11.52 11.46 21.19
N LEU A 104 10.50 11.97 20.50
CA LEU A 104 10.67 12.87 19.35
C LEU A 104 11.66 14.01 19.61
N PRO A 105 11.60 14.76 20.73
CA PRO A 105 12.52 15.87 20.95
C PRO A 105 13.98 15.42 21.03
N GLU A 106 14.24 14.29 21.71
CA GLU A 106 15.57 13.71 21.85
C GLU A 106 16.07 13.16 20.51
N ALA A 107 15.22 12.46 19.77
CA ALA A 107 15.55 11.86 18.48
C ALA A 107 15.89 12.92 17.43
N PHE A 108 15.11 14.00 17.34
CA PHE A 108 15.37 15.11 16.42
C PHE A 108 16.66 15.86 16.80
N ALA A 109 16.93 16.02 18.10
CA ALA A 109 18.17 16.60 18.58
C ALA A 109 19.40 15.76 18.16
N VAL A 110 19.31 14.43 18.22
CA VAL A 110 20.39 13.53 17.78
C VAL A 110 20.69 13.70 16.30
N VAL A 111 19.67 13.75 15.44
CA VAL A 111 19.85 13.98 14.00
C VAL A 111 20.44 15.36 13.71
N LYS A 112 19.93 16.41 14.38
CA LYS A 112 20.45 17.79 14.25
C LYS A 112 21.92 17.89 14.69
N GLU A 113 22.29 17.24 15.80
CA GLU A 113 23.68 17.17 16.27
C GLU A 113 24.58 16.38 15.32
N THR A 114 24.07 15.31 14.72
CA THR A 114 24.80 14.56 13.70
C THR A 114 25.08 15.42 12.47
N ALA A 115 24.06 16.14 11.98
CA ALA A 115 24.20 17.08 10.88
C ALA A 115 25.25 18.17 11.19
N ARG A 116 25.25 18.70 12.42
CA ARG A 116 26.28 19.67 12.87
C ARG A 116 27.68 19.07 12.87
N ARG A 117 27.87 17.85 13.38
CA ARG A 117 29.18 17.20 13.44
C ARG A 117 29.76 16.95 12.05
N PHE A 118 28.94 16.48 11.11
CA PHE A 118 29.36 16.31 9.71
C PHE A 118 29.67 17.64 9.03
N LYS A 119 28.92 18.71 9.34
CA LYS A 119 29.21 20.05 8.83
C LYS A 119 30.54 20.60 9.36
N GLU A 120 30.79 20.46 10.65
CA GLU A 120 31.93 21.08 11.34
C GLU A 120 33.23 20.28 11.23
N ASN A 121 33.16 18.99 10.92
CA ASN A 121 34.32 18.09 10.88
C ASN A 121 34.42 17.39 9.54
N LYS A 122 35.62 17.33 8.96
CA LYS A 122 35.87 16.58 7.73
C LYS A 122 35.76 15.07 7.92
N GLU A 123 36.04 14.61 9.13
CA GLU A 123 35.99 13.21 9.53
C GLU A 123 35.32 13.06 10.90
N VAL A 124 34.41 12.10 11.01
CA VAL A 124 33.75 11.71 12.25
C VAL A 124 34.18 10.28 12.58
N ARG A 125 34.87 10.10 13.71
CA ARG A 125 35.42 8.81 14.15
C ARG A 125 34.53 8.17 15.22
N VAL A 126 34.27 6.88 15.08
CA VAL A 126 33.47 6.06 16.00
C VAL A 126 34.07 4.67 16.13
N THR A 127 33.71 3.96 17.18
CA THR A 127 33.96 2.52 17.29
C THR A 127 33.21 1.80 16.17
N ALA A 128 33.93 0.99 15.39
CA ALA A 128 33.37 0.33 14.23
C ALA A 128 32.44 -0.81 14.62
N THR A 129 31.22 -0.79 14.12
CA THR A 129 30.21 -1.87 14.16
C THR A 129 30.32 -2.80 12.95
N GLU A 130 29.56 -3.88 12.92
CA GLU A 130 29.45 -4.75 11.75
C GLU A 130 28.86 -4.00 10.54
N LEU A 131 27.83 -3.17 10.76
CA LEU A 131 27.24 -2.36 9.69
C LEU A 131 28.27 -1.37 9.10
N ASP A 132 29.11 -0.75 9.92
CA ASP A 132 30.15 0.16 9.41
C ASP A 132 31.13 -0.58 8.49
N ARG A 133 31.44 -1.85 8.78
CA ARG A 133 32.30 -2.69 7.94
C ARG A 133 31.63 -3.08 6.62
N GLU A 134 30.35 -3.42 6.67
CA GLU A 134 29.55 -3.68 5.45
C GLU A 134 29.50 -2.44 4.54
N ILE A 135 29.29 -1.26 5.13
CA ILE A 135 29.22 0.01 4.39
C ILE A 135 30.59 0.36 3.82
N ALA A 136 31.67 0.26 4.61
CA ALA A 136 33.02 0.55 4.16
C ALA A 136 33.49 -0.36 3.00
N ALA A 137 32.92 -1.56 2.88
CA ALA A 137 33.19 -2.46 1.75
C ALA A 137 32.56 -2.00 0.44
N GLN A 138 31.52 -1.16 0.50
CA GLN A 138 30.72 -0.75 -0.65
C GLN A 138 30.82 0.75 -0.96
N ARG A 139 31.14 1.58 0.04
CA ARG A 139 31.10 3.05 -0.05
C ARG A 139 32.42 3.66 0.42
N GLN A 140 32.95 4.57 -0.39
CA GLN A 140 34.28 5.16 -0.17
C GLN A 140 34.33 6.19 0.96
N HIS A 141 33.19 6.73 1.38
CA HIS A 141 33.12 7.74 2.45
C HIS A 141 33.19 7.15 3.87
N VAL A 142 33.21 5.82 4.00
CA VAL A 142 33.47 5.13 5.26
C VAL A 142 34.69 4.26 5.09
N ARG A 143 35.63 4.33 6.03
CA ARG A 143 36.80 3.45 6.08
C ARG A 143 37.04 2.92 7.47
N ILE A 144 37.63 1.73 7.54
CA ILE A 144 37.98 1.07 8.80
C ILE A 144 39.48 1.19 9.04
N GLU A 145 39.85 1.79 10.17
CA GLU A 145 41.23 1.90 10.67
C GLU A 145 41.31 1.23 12.05
N GLY A 146 41.81 -0.01 12.11
CA GLY A 146 41.85 -0.78 13.35
C GLY A 146 40.45 -1.15 13.85
N ASP A 147 40.10 -0.69 15.05
CA ASP A 147 38.79 -0.85 15.67
C ASP A 147 37.84 0.33 15.39
N GLN A 148 38.29 1.36 14.67
CA GLN A 148 37.50 2.56 14.39
C GLN A 148 36.94 2.57 12.96
N ALA A 149 35.74 3.16 12.84
CA ALA A 149 35.15 3.55 11.57
C ALA A 149 35.26 5.07 11.44
N ILE A 150 35.72 5.52 10.28
CA ILE A 150 35.93 6.94 9.97
C ILE A 150 34.99 7.31 8.84
N TRP A 151 34.08 8.22 9.15
CA TRP A 151 33.07 8.75 8.26
C TRP A 151 33.52 10.10 7.73
N ASN A 152 33.66 10.23 6.41
CA ASN A 152 33.96 11.49 5.77
C ASN A 152 32.69 12.36 5.70
N ASN A 153 32.85 13.67 5.71
CA ASN A 153 31.73 14.58 5.50
C ASN A 153 31.40 14.86 4.03
N SER A 154 32.11 14.24 3.09
CA SER A 154 31.78 14.27 1.67
C SER A 154 31.61 12.87 1.10
N TRP A 155 30.69 12.72 0.16
CA TRP A 155 30.42 11.47 -0.54
C TRP A 155 29.81 11.71 -1.92
N ASP A 156 29.90 10.70 -2.78
CA ASP A 156 29.19 10.67 -4.05
C ASP A 156 27.68 10.48 -3.81
N ALA A 157 26.87 11.33 -4.41
CA ALA A 157 25.44 11.13 -4.55
C ALA A 157 25.01 11.43 -5.98
N ALA A 158 24.47 10.41 -6.64
CA ALA A 158 24.10 10.38 -8.04
C ALA A 158 25.23 10.85 -8.99
N GLY A 159 26.48 10.46 -8.71
CA GLY A 159 27.65 10.77 -9.54
C GLY A 159 28.26 12.15 -9.32
N ALA A 160 27.82 12.88 -8.28
CA ALA A 160 28.42 14.15 -7.86
C ALA A 160 28.93 14.05 -6.43
N GLU A 161 30.15 14.55 -6.18
CA GLU A 161 30.66 14.70 -4.83
C GLU A 161 29.91 15.82 -4.11
N ILE A 162 29.23 15.48 -3.01
CA ILE A 162 28.52 16.40 -2.14
C ILE A 162 29.27 16.49 -0.81
N VAL A 163 29.56 17.71 -0.38
CA VAL A 163 30.03 18.00 0.99
C VAL A 163 28.82 18.32 1.86
N TRP A 164 28.69 17.65 3.00
CA TRP A 164 27.66 17.94 3.97
C TRP A 164 27.93 19.29 4.66
N ASP A 165 27.13 20.30 4.34
CA ASP A 165 27.25 21.66 4.90
C ASP A 165 25.93 22.17 5.51
N MET A 166 25.13 21.26 6.07
CA MET A 166 23.77 21.55 6.51
C MET A 166 23.55 21.27 8.00
N VAL A 167 22.76 22.13 8.65
CA VAL A 167 22.24 21.95 10.02
C VAL A 167 20.80 22.42 10.03
N HIS A 168 19.92 21.69 10.72
CA HIS A 168 18.50 22.00 10.72
C HIS A 168 18.17 23.34 11.40
N TYR A 169 17.42 24.19 10.70
CA TYR A 169 16.78 25.38 11.26
C TYR A 169 15.50 25.02 12.01
N ASP A 170 15.02 25.92 12.87
CA ASP A 170 13.80 25.70 13.65
C ASP A 170 12.57 25.49 12.76
N VAL A 171 12.47 26.19 11.63
CA VAL A 171 11.39 25.97 10.65
C VAL A 171 11.41 24.57 10.05
N GLN A 172 12.60 23.97 9.92
CA GLN A 172 12.76 22.59 9.45
C GLN A 172 12.39 21.58 10.54
N LEU A 173 12.64 21.90 11.81
CA LEU A 173 12.13 21.11 12.95
C LEU A 173 10.59 21.10 12.98
N ILE A 174 9.95 22.25 12.72
CA ILE A 174 8.49 22.35 12.59
C ILE A 174 7.99 21.43 11.46
N GLY A 175 8.62 21.49 10.29
CA GLY A 175 8.31 20.63 9.15
C GLY A 175 8.43 19.14 9.49
N GLY A 176 9.51 18.75 10.18
CA GLY A 176 9.72 17.37 10.62
C GLY A 176 8.64 16.88 11.59
N VAL A 177 8.21 17.72 12.54
CA VAL A 177 7.12 17.39 13.47
C VAL A 177 5.80 17.24 12.72
N ALA A 178 5.52 18.12 11.76
CA ALA A 178 4.32 18.03 10.94
C ALA A 178 4.26 16.72 10.15
N LEU A 179 5.37 16.32 9.52
CA LEU A 179 5.46 15.05 8.79
C LEU A 179 5.27 13.84 9.70
N HIS A 180 5.91 13.81 10.88
CA HIS A 180 5.71 12.71 11.85
C HIS A 180 4.25 12.61 12.30
N LYS A 181 3.56 13.75 12.49
CA LYS A 181 2.11 13.78 12.81
C LYS A 181 1.18 13.44 11.63
N GLY A 182 1.72 12.96 10.49
CA GLY A 182 0.93 12.60 9.31
C GLY A 182 0.29 13.81 8.61
N LYS A 183 0.82 15.02 8.80
CA LYS A 183 0.35 16.25 8.14
C LYS A 183 1.21 16.57 6.91
N ILE A 184 0.65 17.36 5.99
CA ILE A 184 1.40 17.95 4.87
C ILE A 184 2.18 19.15 5.40
N ALA A 185 3.50 19.13 5.23
CA ALA A 185 4.39 20.25 5.52
C ALA A 185 4.62 21.07 4.24
N GLU A 186 3.88 22.16 4.07
CA GLU A 186 4.09 23.09 2.95
C GLU A 186 5.35 23.92 3.20
N MET A 187 6.35 23.75 2.34
CA MET A 187 7.63 24.45 2.41
C MET A 187 8.02 24.92 1.02
N SER A 188 8.46 26.18 0.92
CA SER A 188 8.95 26.75 -0.34
C SER A 188 10.16 25.97 -0.88
N THR A 189 10.33 25.94 -2.19
CA THR A 189 11.53 25.37 -2.82
C THR A 189 12.78 26.08 -2.29
N GLY A 190 13.78 25.30 -1.88
CA GLY A 190 15.01 25.82 -1.28
C GLY A 190 15.02 25.83 0.25
N GLU A 191 13.88 25.63 0.92
CA GLU A 191 13.82 25.52 2.40
C GLU A 191 14.38 24.20 2.95
N GLY A 192 14.88 23.32 2.08
CA GLY A 192 15.54 22.07 2.47
C GLY A 192 14.59 20.91 2.81
N LYS A 193 13.53 20.69 2.01
CA LYS A 193 12.59 19.55 2.17
C LYS A 193 13.31 18.21 2.36
N THR A 194 14.34 17.93 1.55
CA THR A 194 15.14 16.70 1.65
C THR A 194 15.82 16.58 3.01
N LEU A 195 16.43 17.66 3.52
CA LEU A 195 17.04 17.68 4.86
C LEU A 195 15.99 17.51 5.96
N VAL A 196 14.83 18.16 5.84
CA VAL A 196 13.72 18.04 6.80
C VAL A 196 13.28 16.59 6.95
N SER A 197 13.22 15.83 5.85
CA SER A 197 12.79 14.43 5.85
C SER A 197 13.65 13.54 6.75
N THR A 198 14.94 13.86 6.94
CA THR A 198 15.85 13.06 7.77
C THR A 198 15.35 12.88 9.20
N LEU A 199 14.64 13.88 9.76
CA LEU A 199 14.15 13.90 11.13
C LEU A 199 13.03 12.86 11.37
N PRO A 200 11.86 12.94 10.69
CA PRO A 200 10.79 11.95 10.85
C PRO A 200 11.18 10.59 10.29
N VAL A 201 12.00 10.51 9.23
CA VAL A 201 12.48 9.22 8.70
C VAL A 201 13.31 8.50 9.76
N TYR A 202 14.26 9.18 10.40
CA TYR A 202 15.04 8.60 11.49
C TYR A 202 14.13 8.13 12.63
N LEU A 203 13.26 9.01 13.13
CA LEU A 203 12.38 8.70 14.27
C LEU A 203 11.51 7.46 14.01
N ASN A 204 10.79 7.42 12.89
CA ASN A 204 9.86 6.31 12.60
C ASN A 204 10.61 5.02 12.22
N ALA A 205 11.84 5.11 11.70
CA ALA A 205 12.67 3.93 11.43
C ALA A 205 13.12 3.20 12.71
N LEU A 206 13.15 3.89 13.86
CA LEU A 206 13.53 3.28 15.15
C LEU A 206 12.57 2.16 15.58
N ALA A 207 11.33 2.16 15.08
CA ALA A 207 10.37 1.09 15.35
C ALA A 207 10.71 -0.25 14.66
N GLY A 208 11.68 -0.28 13.72
CA GLY A 208 12.06 -1.49 13.01
C GLY A 208 11.00 -2.03 12.03
N ARG A 209 9.90 -1.29 11.84
CA ARG A 209 8.78 -1.66 10.96
C ARG A 209 8.86 -1.03 9.57
N GLY A 210 9.83 -0.14 9.37
CA GLY A 210 10.16 0.42 8.07
C GLY A 210 9.58 1.79 7.76
N VAL A 211 10.35 2.54 6.97
CA VAL A 211 9.92 3.82 6.43
C VAL A 211 10.08 3.83 4.91
N HIS A 212 9.01 4.17 4.19
CA HIS A 212 9.06 4.37 2.75
C HIS A 212 9.19 5.87 2.44
N VAL A 213 10.25 6.26 1.72
CA VAL A 213 10.40 7.63 1.20
C VAL A 213 10.08 7.60 -0.29
N VAL A 214 8.92 8.16 -0.63
CA VAL A 214 8.36 8.14 -1.98
C VAL A 214 8.74 9.44 -2.70
N THR A 215 9.37 9.31 -3.86
CA THR A 215 9.70 10.44 -4.74
C THR A 215 9.03 10.27 -6.10
N VAL A 216 9.11 11.30 -6.95
CA VAL A 216 8.45 11.33 -8.27
C VAL A 216 9.22 10.62 -9.37
N ASN A 217 10.53 10.38 -9.23
CA ASN A 217 11.33 9.70 -10.24
C ASN A 217 12.54 8.96 -9.65
N ASP A 218 13.08 8.03 -10.42
CA ASP A 218 14.13 7.12 -10.00
C ASP A 218 15.45 7.84 -9.66
N TYR A 219 15.78 8.89 -10.42
CA TYR A 219 16.95 9.73 -10.16
C TYR A 219 16.86 10.39 -8.78
N LEU A 220 15.74 11.02 -8.45
CA LEU A 220 15.53 11.65 -7.14
C LEU A 220 15.54 10.62 -6.02
N ALA A 221 14.90 9.46 -6.22
CA ALA A 221 14.93 8.37 -5.23
C ALA A 221 16.36 7.91 -4.93
N LYS A 222 17.17 7.66 -5.97
CA LYS A 222 18.57 7.21 -5.83
C LYS A 222 19.46 8.30 -5.22
N ARG A 223 19.34 9.53 -5.73
CA ARG A 223 20.09 10.70 -5.26
C ARG A 223 19.83 10.94 -3.78
N ASP A 224 18.57 10.97 -3.36
CA ASP A 224 18.22 11.31 -1.98
C ASP A 224 18.58 10.19 -1.00
N ALA A 225 18.48 8.92 -1.44
CA ALA A 225 18.98 7.77 -0.67
C ALA A 225 20.50 7.83 -0.46
N GLU A 226 21.28 8.18 -1.50
CA GLU A 226 22.73 8.36 -1.39
C GLU A 226 23.10 9.60 -0.59
N TRP A 227 22.36 10.69 -0.78
CA TRP A 227 22.68 11.97 -0.16
C TRP A 227 22.33 11.98 1.33
N MET A 228 21.14 11.55 1.73
CA MET A 228 20.73 11.55 3.14
C MET A 228 21.15 10.28 3.89
N GLY A 229 21.36 9.17 3.17
CA GLY A 229 21.64 7.86 3.74
C GLY A 229 22.74 7.82 4.80
N PRO A 230 23.90 8.48 4.60
CA PRO A 230 24.98 8.46 5.58
C PRO A 230 24.59 9.01 6.96
N ILE A 231 23.64 9.95 7.05
CA ILE A 231 23.14 10.46 8.33
C ILE A 231 22.39 9.38 9.10
N HIS A 232 21.60 8.54 8.42
CA HIS A 232 20.87 7.43 9.03
C HIS A 232 21.79 6.23 9.31
N GLU A 233 22.66 5.91 8.37
CA GLU A 233 23.60 4.80 8.45
C GLU A 233 24.64 4.98 9.56
N PHE A 234 25.08 6.22 9.79
CA PHE A 234 25.91 6.57 10.95
C PHE A 234 25.25 6.12 12.26
N HIS A 235 23.92 6.14 12.35
CA HIS A 235 23.16 5.67 13.51
C HIS A 235 22.81 4.18 13.50
N GLY A 236 23.37 3.39 12.58
CA GLY A 236 23.10 1.95 12.54
C GLY A 236 21.79 1.60 11.84
N LEU A 237 21.23 2.51 11.03
CA LEU A 237 20.05 2.24 10.20
C LEU A 237 20.49 1.83 8.79
N ARG A 238 19.85 0.82 8.21
CA ARG A 238 20.06 0.43 6.82
C ARG A 238 19.17 1.27 5.90
N VAL A 239 19.77 1.81 4.83
CA VAL A 239 19.09 2.59 3.80
C VAL A 239 19.30 1.91 2.45
N ASP A 240 18.22 1.73 1.69
CA ASP A 240 18.30 1.26 0.31
C ASP A 240 17.24 1.91 -0.59
N CYS A 241 17.41 1.76 -1.90
CA CYS A 241 16.51 2.30 -2.92
C CYS A 241 16.03 1.17 -3.85
N ILE A 242 14.70 0.95 -3.89
CA ILE A 242 14.12 -0.16 -4.66
C ILE A 242 14.35 -0.01 -6.17
N ASP A 243 14.41 1.21 -6.69
CA ASP A 243 14.67 1.52 -8.11
C ASP A 243 16.07 1.12 -8.59
N ARG A 244 16.95 0.62 -7.70
CA ARG A 244 18.24 0.00 -8.08
C ARG A 244 18.11 -1.49 -8.42
N HIS A 245 17.03 -2.12 -7.98
CA HIS A 245 16.91 -3.57 -7.95
C HIS A 245 15.82 -4.04 -8.90
N GLN A 246 16.08 -5.16 -9.56
CA GLN A 246 15.08 -5.79 -10.41
C GLN A 246 13.86 -6.22 -9.57
N PRO A 247 12.63 -6.01 -10.06
CA PRO A 247 11.45 -6.53 -9.41
C PRO A 247 11.49 -8.02 -9.03
N ASN A 248 10.89 -8.37 -7.89
CA ASN A 248 10.82 -9.73 -7.35
C ASN A 248 12.18 -10.41 -7.07
N SER A 249 13.30 -9.70 -7.19
CA SER A 249 14.63 -10.23 -6.91
C SER A 249 14.91 -10.33 -5.39
N PRO A 250 15.87 -11.17 -4.95
CA PRO A 250 16.32 -11.18 -3.55
C PRO A 250 16.79 -9.83 -3.05
N GLU A 251 17.45 -9.03 -3.90
CA GLU A 251 17.93 -7.69 -3.59
C GLU A 251 16.76 -6.72 -3.37
N ARG A 252 15.68 -6.83 -4.17
CA ARG A 252 14.45 -6.08 -3.95
C ARG A 252 13.82 -6.37 -2.58
N ARG A 253 13.79 -7.64 -2.16
CA ARG A 253 13.35 -8.02 -0.80
C ARG A 253 14.26 -7.42 0.27
N LYS A 254 15.57 -7.50 0.07
CA LYS A 254 16.56 -6.92 0.99
C LYS A 254 16.37 -5.40 1.13
N ALA A 255 16.04 -4.70 0.05
CA ALA A 255 15.77 -3.26 0.09
C ALA A 255 14.53 -2.91 0.94
N TYR A 256 13.47 -3.72 0.89
CA TYR A 256 12.30 -3.57 1.78
C TYR A 256 12.58 -3.97 3.23
N LEU A 257 13.57 -4.84 3.47
CA LEU A 257 14.03 -5.21 4.82
C LEU A 257 15.00 -4.19 5.45
N ALA A 258 15.47 -3.21 4.68
CA ALA A 258 16.22 -2.07 5.23
C ALA A 258 15.34 -1.28 6.21
N ASP A 259 15.92 -0.50 7.12
CA ASP A 259 15.12 0.34 8.03
C ASP A 259 14.38 1.46 7.25
N ILE A 260 15.03 1.96 6.19
CA ILE A 260 14.54 3.02 5.33
C ILE A 260 14.65 2.58 3.87
N THR A 261 13.55 2.70 3.14
CA THR A 261 13.43 2.30 1.74
C THR A 261 13.00 3.51 0.92
N TYR A 262 13.88 3.98 0.04
CA TYR A 262 13.55 5.00 -0.97
C TYR A 262 12.96 4.34 -2.21
N GLY A 263 12.08 5.05 -2.91
CA GLY A 263 11.64 4.62 -4.23
C GLY A 263 10.59 5.52 -4.86
N THR A 264 10.21 5.19 -6.09
CA THR A 264 9.12 5.89 -6.78
C THR A 264 7.73 5.38 -6.38
N ASN A 265 6.72 6.25 -6.48
CA ASN A 265 5.31 5.90 -6.27
C ASN A 265 4.88 4.69 -7.12
N ASN A 266 5.31 4.66 -8.38
CA ASN A 266 5.04 3.57 -9.31
C ASN A 266 5.64 2.25 -8.83
N GLU A 267 6.91 2.24 -8.44
CA GLU A 267 7.60 1.02 -8.02
C GLU A 267 7.02 0.44 -6.72
N PHE A 268 6.71 1.28 -5.73
CA PHE A 268 6.00 0.83 -4.52
C PHE A 268 4.63 0.23 -4.84
N GLY A 269 3.85 0.89 -5.70
CA GLY A 269 2.52 0.41 -6.06
C GLY A 269 2.53 -0.86 -6.90
N PHE A 270 3.47 -1.00 -7.84
CA PHE A 270 3.61 -2.21 -8.64
C PHE A 270 4.09 -3.40 -7.82
N ASP A 271 4.97 -3.21 -6.84
CA ASP A 271 5.34 -4.28 -5.91
C ASP A 271 4.15 -4.74 -5.08
N TYR A 272 3.33 -3.82 -4.58
CA TYR A 272 2.10 -4.19 -3.89
C TYR A 272 1.17 -5.02 -4.77
N LEU A 273 0.96 -4.63 -6.03
CA LEU A 273 0.14 -5.38 -6.97
C LEU A 273 0.73 -6.76 -7.29
N ARG A 274 2.06 -6.84 -7.48
CA ARG A 274 2.77 -8.12 -7.70
C ARG A 274 2.67 -9.06 -6.51
N ASP A 275 2.79 -8.53 -5.30
CA ASP A 275 2.67 -9.29 -4.05
C ASP A 275 1.26 -9.89 -3.90
N ASN A 276 0.22 -9.16 -4.30
CA ASN A 276 -1.16 -9.67 -4.33
C ASN A 276 -1.42 -10.69 -5.46
N MET A 277 -0.49 -10.86 -6.39
CA MET A 277 -0.53 -11.92 -7.40
C MET A 277 0.39 -13.11 -7.06
N ALA A 278 1.13 -13.04 -5.96
CA ALA A 278 2.09 -14.08 -5.58
C ALA A 278 1.38 -15.37 -5.13
N HIS A 279 1.95 -16.51 -5.51
CA HIS A 279 1.41 -17.83 -5.16
C HIS A 279 1.85 -18.36 -3.80
N ALA A 280 2.84 -17.71 -3.17
CA ALA A 280 3.40 -18.13 -1.89
C ALA A 280 3.90 -16.92 -1.08
N PRO A 281 3.82 -16.95 0.27
CA PRO A 281 4.33 -15.88 1.12
C PRO A 281 5.83 -15.59 0.93
N THR A 282 6.63 -16.61 0.60
CA THR A 282 8.06 -16.46 0.34
C THR A 282 8.39 -15.67 -0.92
N ALA A 283 7.41 -15.52 -1.82
CA ALA A 283 7.57 -14.74 -3.04
C ALA A 283 7.31 -13.24 -2.83
N LEU A 284 6.70 -12.85 -1.70
CA LEU A 284 6.43 -11.45 -1.37
C LEU A 284 7.73 -10.65 -1.27
N VAL A 285 7.68 -9.38 -1.68
CA VAL A 285 8.81 -8.46 -1.53
C VAL A 285 8.60 -7.39 -0.47
N GLN A 286 7.36 -6.92 -0.29
CA GLN A 286 7.04 -5.93 0.72
C GLN A 286 6.81 -6.57 2.08
N ARG A 287 7.01 -5.76 3.12
CA ARG A 287 6.47 -5.99 4.46
C ARG A 287 5.22 -5.14 4.67
N LYS A 288 4.59 -5.28 5.84
CA LYS A 288 3.43 -4.46 6.24
C LYS A 288 3.78 -2.96 6.16
N HIS A 289 2.88 -2.16 5.58
CA HIS A 289 3.07 -0.72 5.43
C HIS A 289 2.96 0.00 6.78
N HIS A 290 4.06 0.60 7.23
CA HIS A 290 4.12 1.26 8.54
C HIS A 290 4.06 2.78 8.44
N TYR A 291 5.03 3.40 7.77
CA TYR A 291 5.10 4.84 7.60
C TYR A 291 5.64 5.20 6.22
N ALA A 292 5.05 6.21 5.58
CA ALA A 292 5.48 6.71 4.28
C ALA A 292 5.51 8.24 4.25
N ILE A 293 6.59 8.80 3.72
CA ILE A 293 6.68 10.22 3.38
C ILE A 293 6.62 10.32 1.86
N VAL A 294 5.73 11.18 1.36
CA VAL A 294 5.59 11.45 -0.07
C VAL A 294 6.15 12.83 -0.36
N ASP A 295 7.27 12.88 -1.07
CA ASP A 295 7.79 14.13 -1.62
C ASP A 295 7.02 14.53 -2.88
N GLU A 296 6.88 15.84 -3.11
CA GLU A 296 6.02 16.43 -4.15
C GLU A 296 4.61 15.81 -4.16
N VAL A 297 3.95 15.88 -3.00
CA VAL A 297 2.66 15.25 -2.70
C VAL A 297 1.54 15.62 -3.67
N ASP A 298 1.57 16.82 -4.23
CA ASP A 298 0.63 17.28 -5.25
C ASP A 298 0.81 16.50 -6.56
N SER A 299 2.06 16.33 -7.00
CA SER A 299 2.37 15.54 -8.20
C SER A 299 1.95 14.08 -8.02
N VAL A 300 2.24 13.47 -6.87
CA VAL A 300 1.98 12.05 -6.63
C VAL A 300 0.51 11.76 -6.30
N LEU A 301 -0.08 12.46 -5.33
CA LEU A 301 -1.41 12.13 -4.80
C LEU A 301 -2.56 12.88 -5.49
N ILE A 302 -2.27 13.86 -6.35
CA ILE A 302 -3.28 14.59 -7.13
C ILE A 302 -3.10 14.32 -8.61
N ASP A 303 -1.94 14.60 -9.19
CA ASP A 303 -1.76 14.53 -10.64
C ASP A 303 -1.66 13.09 -11.15
N ASP A 304 -0.74 12.29 -10.58
CA ASP A 304 -0.49 10.90 -10.98
C ASP A 304 -1.63 9.97 -10.54
N ALA A 305 -2.24 10.24 -9.38
CA ALA A 305 -3.34 9.45 -8.82
C ALA A 305 -4.61 9.41 -9.71
N ARG A 306 -4.68 10.23 -10.76
CA ARG A 306 -5.77 10.19 -11.76
C ARG A 306 -5.74 8.93 -12.63
N THR A 307 -4.57 8.32 -12.78
CA THR A 307 -4.41 7.11 -13.61
C THR A 307 -4.14 5.91 -12.70
N PRO A 308 -4.96 4.86 -12.75
CA PRO A 308 -4.71 3.67 -11.92
C PRO A 308 -3.42 2.96 -12.35
N LEU A 309 -2.72 2.36 -11.38
CA LEU A 309 -1.62 1.45 -11.65
C LEU A 309 -2.17 0.12 -12.17
N ILE A 310 -1.72 -0.29 -13.37
CA ILE A 310 -2.21 -1.49 -14.05
C ILE A 310 -1.03 -2.39 -14.41
N ILE A 311 -1.02 -3.62 -13.89
CA ILE A 311 -0.16 -4.69 -14.40
C ILE A 311 -0.85 -5.28 -15.63
N SER A 312 -0.20 -5.19 -16.79
CA SER A 312 -0.63 -5.86 -18.01
C SER A 312 0.46 -6.79 -18.50
N GLY A 313 0.07 -7.92 -19.08
CA GLY A 313 0.98 -8.92 -19.61
C GLY A 313 0.49 -9.47 -20.94
N PRO A 314 1.40 -9.94 -21.81
CA PRO A 314 1.03 -10.54 -23.08
C PRO A 314 0.21 -11.81 -22.86
N THR A 315 -0.88 -11.97 -23.62
CA THR A 315 -1.67 -13.21 -23.58
C THR A 315 -0.93 -14.30 -24.35
N PRO A 316 -0.62 -15.48 -23.76
CA PRO A 316 0.15 -16.54 -24.42
C PRO A 316 -0.47 -17.07 -25.72
N LYS A 317 -1.76 -16.83 -25.92
CA LYS A 317 -2.55 -17.23 -27.09
C LYS A 317 -3.17 -16.03 -27.81
N GLY A 318 -2.48 -14.89 -27.85
CA GLY A 318 -2.99 -13.67 -28.50
C GLY A 318 -3.38 -13.85 -29.97
N GLU A 319 -2.80 -14.84 -30.65
CA GLU A 319 -3.12 -15.20 -32.05
C GLU A 319 -4.32 -16.15 -32.19
N VAL A 320 -4.79 -16.78 -31.10
CA VAL A 320 -5.92 -17.71 -31.14
C VAL A 320 -7.22 -16.93 -30.96
N HIS A 321 -7.82 -16.53 -32.08
CA HIS A 321 -9.13 -15.89 -32.10
C HIS A 321 -10.25 -16.91 -31.90
N GLN A 322 -10.42 -17.40 -30.66
CA GLN A 322 -11.50 -18.32 -30.29
C GLN A 322 -12.89 -17.77 -30.66
N PHE A 323 -13.05 -16.44 -30.67
CA PHE A 323 -14.25 -15.79 -31.14
C PHE A 323 -14.60 -16.19 -32.58
N ASP A 324 -13.62 -16.19 -33.50
CA ASP A 324 -13.83 -16.53 -34.90
C ASP A 324 -14.12 -18.03 -35.08
N GLU A 325 -13.54 -18.88 -34.24
CA GLU A 325 -13.84 -20.33 -34.24
C GLU A 325 -15.27 -20.62 -33.78
N TYR A 326 -15.70 -20.00 -32.67
CA TYR A 326 -16.98 -20.29 -32.06
C TYR A 326 -18.15 -19.53 -32.68
N LYS A 327 -17.91 -18.35 -33.25
CA LYS A 327 -18.96 -17.51 -33.86
C LYS A 327 -19.84 -18.28 -34.85
N PRO A 328 -19.33 -19.03 -35.85
CA PRO A 328 -20.19 -19.77 -36.77
C PRO A 328 -21.00 -20.90 -36.10
N ARG A 329 -20.51 -21.47 -34.99
CA ARG A 329 -21.23 -22.50 -34.22
C ARG A 329 -22.36 -21.87 -33.42
N VAL A 330 -22.07 -20.77 -32.73
CA VAL A 330 -23.04 -20.01 -31.93
C VAL A 330 -24.11 -19.38 -32.84
N GLU A 331 -23.73 -18.82 -34.00
CA GLU A 331 -24.67 -18.24 -34.97
C GLU A 331 -25.62 -19.30 -35.55
N ARG A 332 -25.13 -20.50 -35.86
CA ARG A 332 -25.98 -21.62 -36.31
C ARG A 332 -26.98 -22.03 -35.23
N LEU A 333 -26.53 -22.17 -33.99
CA LEU A 333 -27.39 -22.51 -32.86
C LEU A 333 -28.45 -21.44 -32.63
N TYR A 334 -28.05 -20.17 -32.60
CA TYR A 334 -28.95 -19.03 -32.43
C TYR A 334 -29.97 -18.92 -33.56
N THR A 335 -29.55 -19.19 -34.81
CA THR A 335 -30.45 -19.18 -35.97
C THR A 335 -31.50 -20.30 -35.88
N ALA A 336 -31.08 -21.52 -35.48
CA ALA A 336 -31.98 -22.64 -35.26
C ALA A 336 -32.99 -22.34 -34.13
N GLN A 337 -32.50 -21.79 -33.01
CA GLN A 337 -33.33 -21.36 -31.88
C GLN A 337 -34.36 -20.30 -32.32
N ARG A 338 -33.93 -19.29 -33.09
CA ARG A 338 -34.83 -18.24 -33.61
C ARG A 338 -35.94 -18.82 -34.48
N LYS A 339 -35.59 -19.75 -35.39
CA LYS A 339 -36.57 -20.41 -36.25
C LYS A 339 -37.59 -21.20 -35.43
N LEU A 340 -37.14 -21.97 -34.45
CA LEU A 340 -38.02 -22.74 -33.56
C LEU A 340 -38.98 -21.82 -32.78
N VAL A 341 -38.47 -20.74 -32.18
CA VAL A 341 -39.31 -19.80 -31.43
C VAL A 341 -40.33 -19.09 -32.33
N THR A 342 -39.96 -18.72 -33.56
CA THR A 342 -40.93 -18.13 -34.51
C THR A 342 -42.05 -19.11 -34.88
N GLN A 343 -41.72 -20.41 -35.05
CA GLN A 343 -42.71 -21.46 -35.30
C GLN A 343 -43.65 -21.63 -34.10
N LEU A 344 -43.09 -21.78 -32.89
CA LEU A 344 -43.86 -21.91 -31.65
C LEU A 344 -44.73 -20.68 -31.38
N LEU A 345 -44.28 -19.47 -31.71
CA LEU A 345 -45.07 -18.25 -31.53
C LEU A 345 -46.26 -18.23 -32.51
N THR A 346 -46.07 -18.73 -33.72
CA THR A 346 -47.15 -18.85 -34.71
C THR A 346 -48.17 -19.92 -34.29
N GLU A 347 -47.69 -21.05 -33.77
CA GLU A 347 -48.52 -22.10 -33.19
C GLU A 347 -49.34 -21.57 -32.01
N ALA A 348 -48.70 -20.89 -31.06
CA ALA A 348 -49.34 -20.24 -29.92
C ALA A 348 -50.46 -19.29 -30.38
N LYS A 349 -50.18 -18.40 -31.34
CA LYS A 349 -51.17 -17.48 -31.89
C LYS A 349 -52.35 -18.18 -32.56
N ASN A 350 -52.12 -19.29 -33.25
CA ASN A 350 -53.18 -20.03 -33.92
C ASN A 350 -54.07 -20.80 -32.94
N LYS A 351 -53.46 -21.44 -31.93
CA LYS A 351 -54.15 -22.21 -30.90
C LYS A 351 -54.94 -21.31 -29.96
N LEU A 352 -54.43 -20.12 -29.66
CA LEU A 352 -55.08 -19.16 -28.77
C LEU A 352 -56.02 -18.20 -29.50
N LYS A 353 -56.44 -18.50 -30.75
CA LYS A 353 -57.53 -17.77 -31.40
C LYS A 353 -58.81 -17.99 -30.59
N GLY A 354 -59.43 -16.90 -30.16
CA GLY A 354 -60.61 -16.96 -29.29
C GLY A 354 -60.30 -17.06 -27.79
N LEU A 355 -59.05 -16.76 -27.38
CA LEU A 355 -58.72 -16.64 -25.95
C LEU A 355 -59.45 -15.46 -25.30
N GLU A 356 -59.66 -14.37 -26.05
CA GLU A 356 -60.30 -13.14 -25.54
C GLU A 356 -61.83 -13.26 -25.41
N ASP A 357 -62.49 -13.99 -26.32
CA ASP A 357 -63.94 -14.18 -26.35
C ASP A 357 -64.39 -15.50 -25.68
N GLY A 358 -63.43 -16.27 -25.15
CA GLY A 358 -63.67 -17.54 -24.45
C GLY A 358 -64.08 -18.69 -25.37
N SER A 359 -63.92 -18.54 -26.69
CA SER A 359 -64.28 -19.58 -27.68
C SER A 359 -63.16 -20.61 -27.92
N ALA A 360 -61.95 -20.39 -27.41
CA ALA A 360 -60.84 -21.34 -27.51
C ALA A 360 -61.11 -22.63 -26.71
N SER A 361 -60.83 -23.79 -27.31
CA SER A 361 -61.00 -25.07 -26.63
C SER A 361 -60.01 -25.24 -25.48
N LYS A 362 -60.36 -26.04 -24.46
CA LYS A 362 -59.46 -26.31 -23.32
C LYS A 362 -58.11 -26.90 -23.78
N GLU A 363 -58.13 -27.77 -24.78
CA GLU A 363 -56.94 -28.38 -25.37
C GLU A 363 -56.06 -27.34 -26.08
N ASP A 364 -56.67 -26.42 -26.83
CA ASP A 364 -55.92 -25.38 -27.53
C ASP A 364 -55.32 -24.35 -26.55
N ILE A 365 -55.99 -24.06 -25.43
CA ILE A 365 -55.47 -23.19 -24.37
C ILE A 365 -54.22 -23.81 -23.72
N GLU A 366 -54.22 -25.12 -23.47
CA GLU A 366 -53.09 -25.83 -22.86
C GLU A 366 -51.89 -25.91 -23.81
N GLN A 367 -52.12 -26.34 -25.06
CA GLN A 367 -51.07 -26.43 -26.09
C GLN A 367 -50.51 -25.04 -26.44
N GLY A 368 -51.39 -24.04 -26.57
CA GLY A 368 -51.02 -22.65 -26.82
C GLY A 368 -50.23 -22.04 -25.67
N GLY A 369 -50.66 -22.25 -24.41
CA GLY A 369 -49.93 -21.81 -23.22
C GLY A 369 -48.52 -22.40 -23.14
N MET A 370 -48.37 -23.70 -23.42
CA MET A 370 -47.07 -24.37 -23.48
C MET A 370 -46.16 -23.79 -24.58
N ALA A 371 -46.72 -23.50 -25.76
CA ALA A 371 -45.98 -22.87 -26.85
C ALA A 371 -45.52 -21.45 -26.49
N VAL A 372 -46.34 -20.65 -25.79
CA VAL A 372 -45.95 -19.33 -25.27
C VAL A 372 -44.84 -19.46 -24.23
N LEU A 373 -44.92 -20.43 -23.31
CA LEU A 373 -43.89 -20.70 -22.31
C LEU A 373 -42.55 -21.08 -22.95
N ARG A 374 -42.56 -21.95 -23.96
CA ARG A 374 -41.35 -22.33 -24.72
C ARG A 374 -40.77 -21.15 -25.50
N CYS A 375 -41.61 -20.28 -26.08
CA CYS A 375 -41.13 -19.04 -26.70
C CYS A 375 -40.44 -18.12 -25.67
N HIS A 376 -41.05 -17.96 -24.49
CA HIS A 376 -40.53 -17.13 -23.40
C HIS A 376 -39.21 -17.66 -22.84
N ARG A 377 -39.07 -18.97 -22.69
CA ARG A 377 -37.80 -19.60 -22.27
C ARG A 377 -36.75 -19.60 -23.38
N GLY A 378 -37.17 -19.70 -24.65
CA GLY A 378 -36.28 -19.77 -25.81
C GLY A 378 -35.69 -18.42 -26.23
N LEU A 379 -36.51 -17.39 -26.43
CA LEU A 379 -36.07 -16.03 -26.77
C LEU A 379 -36.94 -14.98 -26.06
N PRO A 380 -36.74 -14.74 -24.75
CA PRO A 380 -37.59 -13.83 -23.96
C PRO A 380 -37.59 -12.39 -24.47
N LYS A 381 -36.49 -11.96 -25.08
CA LYS A 381 -36.32 -10.60 -25.62
C LYS A 381 -36.80 -10.47 -27.07
N ASN A 382 -37.50 -11.46 -27.62
CA ASN A 382 -38.05 -11.38 -28.97
C ASN A 382 -39.20 -10.36 -29.03
N SER A 383 -39.12 -9.38 -29.92
CA SER A 383 -40.10 -8.29 -30.03
C SER A 383 -41.52 -8.77 -30.38
N ALA A 384 -41.66 -9.80 -31.21
CA ALA A 384 -42.96 -10.36 -31.58
C ALA A 384 -43.61 -11.11 -30.41
N LEU A 385 -42.80 -11.79 -29.58
CA LEU A 385 -43.27 -12.41 -28.34
C LEU A 385 -43.68 -11.34 -27.32
N ILE A 386 -42.84 -10.33 -27.10
CA ILE A 386 -43.16 -9.24 -26.15
C ILE A 386 -44.47 -8.57 -26.52
N LYS A 387 -44.68 -8.28 -27.81
CA LYS A 387 -45.95 -7.73 -28.30
C LYS A 387 -47.12 -8.66 -28.02
N TYR A 388 -46.95 -9.97 -28.25
CA TYR A 388 -48.00 -10.96 -28.02
C TYR A 388 -48.33 -11.14 -26.53
N LEU A 389 -47.34 -11.09 -25.65
CA LEU A 389 -47.55 -11.14 -24.19
C LEU A 389 -48.33 -9.93 -23.66
N SER A 390 -48.35 -8.81 -24.38
CA SER A 390 -49.14 -7.63 -24.04
C SER A 390 -50.61 -7.74 -24.46
N GLU A 391 -50.98 -8.77 -25.24
CA GLU A 391 -52.39 -9.03 -25.59
C GLU A 391 -53.17 -9.55 -24.35
N PRO A 392 -54.46 -9.20 -24.20
CA PRO A 392 -55.30 -9.61 -23.08
C PRO A 392 -55.24 -11.13 -22.81
N GLY A 393 -55.04 -11.51 -21.55
CA GLY A 393 -55.07 -12.91 -21.10
C GLY A 393 -53.81 -13.73 -21.41
N VAL A 394 -52.98 -13.35 -22.38
CA VAL A 394 -51.80 -14.13 -22.81
C VAL A 394 -50.74 -14.22 -21.71
N LYS A 395 -50.43 -13.12 -21.02
CA LYS A 395 -49.45 -13.12 -19.92
C LYS A 395 -49.92 -13.92 -18.70
N ALA A 396 -51.20 -13.86 -18.37
CA ALA A 396 -51.79 -14.64 -17.29
C ALA A 396 -51.76 -16.14 -17.62
N LEU A 397 -52.03 -16.50 -18.87
CA LEU A 397 -51.92 -17.87 -19.37
C LEU A 397 -50.47 -18.40 -19.29
N LEU A 398 -49.48 -17.58 -19.66
CA LEU A 398 -48.06 -17.92 -19.50
C LEU A 398 -47.75 -18.27 -18.03
N GLN A 399 -48.11 -17.39 -17.10
CA GLN A 399 -47.85 -17.59 -15.66
C GLN A 399 -48.55 -18.84 -15.11
N LYS A 400 -49.80 -19.09 -15.54
CA LYS A 400 -50.55 -20.28 -15.17
C LYS A 400 -49.93 -21.56 -15.72
N THR A 401 -49.48 -21.53 -16.97
CA THR A 401 -48.79 -22.66 -17.61
C THR A 401 -47.46 -22.94 -16.93
N GLU A 402 -46.69 -21.90 -16.61
CA GLU A 402 -45.42 -22.01 -15.89
C GLU A 402 -45.61 -22.62 -14.50
N ALA A 403 -46.60 -22.14 -13.73
CA ALA A 403 -46.93 -22.70 -12.43
C ALA A 403 -47.33 -24.18 -12.52
N HIS A 404 -48.08 -24.56 -13.56
CA HIS A 404 -48.44 -25.95 -13.80
C HIS A 404 -47.21 -26.81 -14.09
N VAL A 405 -46.31 -26.40 -14.99
CA VAL A 405 -45.09 -27.16 -15.31
C VAL A 405 -44.20 -27.35 -14.07
N LEU A 406 -44.01 -26.28 -13.28
CA LEU A 406 -43.19 -26.33 -12.06
C LEU A 406 -43.77 -27.25 -10.98
N GLN A 407 -45.07 -27.54 -10.99
CA GLN A 407 -45.70 -28.49 -10.06
C GLN A 407 -45.47 -29.96 -10.44
N TYR A 408 -45.09 -30.26 -11.69
CA TYR A 408 -44.81 -31.63 -12.16
C TYR A 408 -43.32 -31.93 -12.34
N GLU A 409 -42.45 -30.91 -12.27
CA GLU A 409 -40.98 -31.04 -12.35
C GLU A 409 -40.27 -31.00 -10.98
N GLY A 410 -41.01 -30.86 -9.87
CA GLY A 410 -40.52 -31.05 -8.50
C GLY A 410 -40.96 -32.39 -7.94
#